data_AF-A0A1F8W2E9-F1
#
_entry.id   AF-A0A1F8W2E9-F1
#
_cell.length_a   1.000
_cell.length_b   1.000
_cell.length_c   1.000
_cell.angle_alpha   90.00
_cell.angle_beta   90.00
_cell.angle_gamma   90.00
#
_symmetry.space_group_name_H-M   'P 1'
#
loop_
_entity.id
_entity.type
_entity.pdbx_description
1 polymer ?
#
loop_
_entity_poly.entity_id
_entity_poly.type
_entity_poly.pdbx_seq_one_letter_code
_entity_poly.pdbx_strand_id
1 'polypeptide(L)'
;MNEALHLAWSDWLQLFTHYLSLSLLAVGGAITTAPDMHRYLVEQQGWLSDSQFNASIAIAQAAPGPNVLFVALMGWHVGLNAGGLLPALFGVLVSMLGVMLPSSSLTYFTSRWSHANRELRAVRAFKQGMAPIVIALLIATGWILASAHGAPAQDWPLWLTTAVTTVMVWRTRLHLLWLLAAGGLLGWFGLV
;
A
#
# COMPACT_ATOMS: atom_id res chain seq x y z
N MET A 1 2.46 -12.46 -30.17
CA MET A 1 1.04 -12.25 -30.49
C MET A 1 0.26 -12.79 -29.31
N ASN A 2 -0.11 -11.93 -28.35
CA ASN A 2 -0.95 -12.39 -27.24
C ASN A 2 -2.33 -12.68 -27.84
N GLU A 3 -2.84 -13.90 -27.66
CA GLU A 3 -4.25 -14.17 -27.92
C GLU A 3 -5.06 -13.16 -27.10
N ALA A 4 -5.99 -12.46 -27.76
CA ALA A 4 -6.86 -11.53 -27.08
C ALA A 4 -7.65 -12.33 -26.04
N LEU A 5 -7.48 -12.02 -24.75
CA LEU A 5 -8.26 -12.66 -23.71
C LEU A 5 -9.73 -12.30 -23.95
N HIS A 6 -10.57 -13.29 -24.18
CA HIS A 6 -12.00 -13.05 -24.29
C HIS A 6 -12.62 -13.14 -22.90
N LEU A 7 -12.67 -12.02 -22.17
CA LEU A 7 -13.33 -11.96 -20.87
C LEU A 7 -14.84 -11.90 -21.03
N ALA A 8 -15.53 -12.90 -20.48
CA ALA A 8 -16.98 -12.89 -20.35
C ALA A 8 -17.43 -12.00 -19.19
N TRP A 9 -18.73 -11.67 -19.15
CA TRP A 9 -19.30 -10.89 -18.04
C TRP A 9 -19.12 -11.58 -16.67
N SER A 10 -19.07 -12.91 -16.65
CA SER A 10 -18.77 -13.71 -15.47
C SER A 10 -17.38 -13.40 -14.90
N ASP A 11 -16.41 -13.14 -15.75
CA ASP A 11 -15.02 -12.95 -15.35
C ASP A 11 -14.83 -11.58 -14.70
N TRP A 12 -15.53 -10.57 -15.22
CA TRP A 12 -15.62 -9.26 -14.58
C TRP A 12 -16.29 -9.31 -13.20
N LEU A 13 -17.34 -10.13 -13.05
CA LEU A 13 -17.97 -10.35 -11.74
C LEU A 13 -17.06 -11.12 -10.78
N GLN A 14 -16.27 -12.08 -11.28
CA GLN A 14 -15.28 -12.78 -10.47
C GLN A 14 -14.16 -11.83 -10.02
N LEU A 15 -13.64 -10.99 -10.92
CA LEU A 15 -12.66 -9.96 -10.61
C LEU A 15 -13.20 -9.01 -9.52
N PHE A 16 -14.44 -8.54 -9.66
CA PHE A 16 -15.10 -7.68 -8.69
C PHE A 16 -15.23 -8.36 -7.31
N THR A 17 -15.76 -9.58 -7.28
CA THR A 17 -16.00 -10.30 -6.02
C THR A 17 -14.70 -10.73 -5.33
N HIS A 18 -13.67 -11.04 -6.10
CA HIS A 18 -12.32 -11.32 -5.59
C HIS A 18 -11.71 -10.06 -4.94
N TYR A 19 -11.75 -8.91 -5.60
CA TYR A 19 -11.28 -7.67 -4.98
C TYR A 19 -12.11 -7.23 -3.77
N LEU A 20 -13.41 -7.53 -3.76
CA LEU A 20 -14.30 -7.31 -2.62
C LEU A 20 -13.90 -8.16 -1.41
N SER A 21 -13.57 -9.43 -1.61
CA SER A 21 -13.07 -10.28 -0.52
C SER A 21 -11.68 -9.83 -0.04
N LEU A 22 -10.77 -9.52 -0.97
CA LEU A 22 -9.43 -9.04 -0.66
C LEU A 22 -9.44 -7.76 0.18
N SER A 23 -10.38 -6.84 -0.07
CA SER A 23 -10.47 -5.63 0.76
C SER A 23 -10.79 -5.92 2.22
N LEU A 24 -11.56 -6.96 2.52
CA LEU A 24 -11.86 -7.35 3.90
C LEU A 24 -10.69 -8.09 4.55
N LEU A 25 -9.86 -8.75 3.73
CA LEU A 25 -8.68 -9.51 4.15
C LEU A 25 -7.41 -8.65 4.24
N ALA A 26 -7.41 -7.42 3.75
CA ALA A 26 -6.26 -6.50 3.73
C ALA A 26 -5.91 -5.91 5.12
N VAL A 27 -5.68 -6.78 6.10
CA VAL A 27 -5.19 -6.42 7.43
C VAL A 27 -3.71 -6.03 7.30
N GLY A 28 -3.39 -4.78 7.66
CA GLY A 28 -2.03 -4.23 7.50
C GLY A 28 -1.76 -3.49 6.19
N GLY A 29 -2.78 -3.29 5.34
CA GLY A 29 -2.71 -2.50 4.12
C GLY A 29 -2.79 -3.35 2.84
N ALA A 30 -3.13 -2.73 1.71
CA ALA A 30 -3.42 -3.47 0.47
C ALA A 30 -2.24 -4.29 -0.07
N ILE A 31 -1.00 -3.93 0.25
CA ILE A 31 0.18 -4.67 -0.24
C ILE A 31 0.28 -6.08 0.37
N THR A 32 -0.32 -6.32 1.54
CA THR A 32 -0.27 -7.64 2.20
C THR A 32 -1.04 -8.70 1.41
N THR A 33 -1.97 -8.29 0.55
CA THR A 33 -2.75 -9.18 -0.31
C THR A 33 -2.13 -9.36 -1.70
N ALA A 34 -0.98 -8.74 -1.99
CA ALA A 34 -0.29 -8.89 -3.27
C ALA A 34 0.05 -10.36 -3.63
N PRO A 35 0.49 -11.22 -2.71
CA PRO A 35 0.73 -12.64 -3.03
C PRO A 35 -0.54 -13.35 -3.50
N ASP A 36 -1.69 -13.04 -2.92
CA ASP A 36 -2.96 -13.64 -3.32
C ASP A 36 -3.44 -13.11 -4.67
N MET A 37 -3.25 -11.80 -4.93
CA MET A 37 -3.53 -11.20 -6.23
C MET A 37 -2.66 -11.81 -7.33
N HIS A 38 -1.38 -12.05 -7.06
CA HIS A 38 -0.47 -12.70 -8.02
C HIS A 38 -0.96 -14.11 -8.33
N ARG A 39 -1.22 -14.92 -7.30
CA ARG A 39 -1.76 -16.27 -7.45
C ARG A 39 -3.06 -16.28 -8.27
N TYR A 40 -4.00 -15.38 -7.99
CA TYR A 40 -5.27 -15.34 -8.70
C TYR A 40 -5.15 -14.81 -10.14
N LEU A 41 -4.52 -13.65 -10.34
CA LEU A 41 -4.49 -12.96 -11.64
C LEU A 41 -3.46 -13.53 -12.62
N VAL A 42 -2.35 -14.07 -12.11
CA VAL A 42 -1.24 -14.61 -12.93
C VAL A 42 -1.33 -16.13 -13.01
N GLU A 43 -1.35 -16.84 -11.87
CA GLU A 43 -1.25 -18.30 -11.89
C GLU A 43 -2.58 -19.00 -12.22
N GLN A 44 -3.70 -18.56 -11.64
CA GLN A 44 -4.99 -19.24 -11.80
C GLN A 44 -5.73 -18.80 -13.07
N GLN A 45 -5.88 -17.48 -13.26
CA GLN A 45 -6.67 -16.93 -14.36
C GLN A 45 -5.84 -16.64 -15.61
N GLY A 46 -4.52 -16.43 -15.46
CA GLY A 46 -3.66 -16.03 -16.57
C GLY A 46 -4.03 -14.69 -17.21
N TRP A 47 -4.76 -13.82 -16.48
CA TRP A 47 -5.20 -12.51 -16.99
C TRP A 47 -4.05 -11.50 -17.06
N LEU A 48 -3.02 -11.70 -16.25
CA LEU A 48 -1.80 -10.90 -16.23
C LEU A 48 -0.58 -11.80 -16.39
N SER A 49 0.46 -11.28 -17.04
CA SER A 49 1.80 -11.87 -16.94
C SER A 49 2.53 -11.40 -15.67
N ASP A 50 3.52 -12.16 -15.22
CA ASP A 50 4.43 -11.74 -14.14
C ASP A 50 5.03 -10.35 -14.37
N SER A 51 5.37 -10.04 -15.63
CA SER A 51 5.94 -8.74 -16.01
C SER A 51 4.94 -7.60 -15.79
N GLN A 52 3.67 -7.79 -16.16
CA GLN A 52 2.61 -6.80 -15.97
C GLN A 52 2.26 -6.62 -14.50
N PHE A 53 2.23 -7.72 -13.73
CA PHE A 53 2.00 -7.68 -12.29
C PHE A 53 3.11 -6.90 -11.57
N ASN A 54 4.37 -7.25 -11.83
CA ASN A 54 5.53 -6.59 -11.22
C ASN A 54 5.63 -5.12 -11.64
N ALA A 55 5.39 -4.80 -12.91
CA ALA A 55 5.36 -3.42 -13.40
C ALA A 55 4.27 -2.60 -12.70
N SER A 56 3.08 -3.16 -12.49
CA SER A 56 1.97 -2.49 -11.80
C SER A 56 2.35 -2.12 -10.36
N ILE A 57 3.01 -3.03 -9.64
CA ILE A 57 3.50 -2.75 -8.28
C ILE A 57 4.60 -1.70 -8.33
N ALA A 58 5.60 -1.86 -9.20
CA ALA A 58 6.74 -0.94 -9.29
C ALA A 58 6.29 0.50 -9.59
N ILE A 59 5.38 0.68 -10.56
CA ILE A 59 4.83 2.00 -10.90
C ILE A 59 4.05 2.58 -9.72
N ALA A 60 3.25 1.78 -9.04
CA ALA A 60 2.48 2.25 -7.89
C ALA A 60 3.35 2.66 -6.70
N GLN A 61 4.47 1.98 -6.47
CA GLN A 61 5.42 2.35 -5.41
C GLN A 61 6.29 3.56 -5.79
N ALA A 62 6.53 3.78 -7.09
CA ALA A 62 7.23 4.95 -7.58
C ALA A 62 6.35 6.21 -7.60
N ALA A 63 5.03 6.04 -7.75
CA ALA A 63 4.09 7.14 -7.82
C ALA A 63 3.90 7.82 -6.45
N PRO A 64 4.00 9.16 -6.34
CA PRO A 64 3.65 9.86 -5.13
C PRO A 64 2.13 9.78 -4.92
N GLY A 65 1.66 8.97 -3.98
CA GLY A 65 0.23 8.79 -3.76
C GLY A 65 -0.14 7.59 -2.89
N PRO A 66 -1.43 7.19 -2.90
CA PRO A 66 -1.88 6.03 -2.15
C PRO A 66 -1.35 4.74 -2.76
N ASN A 67 -0.67 3.93 -1.95
CA ASN A 67 -0.08 2.65 -2.33
C ASN A 67 -1.07 1.64 -2.94
N VAL A 68 -2.38 1.89 -2.89
CA VAL A 68 -3.42 1.04 -3.51
C VAL A 68 -3.44 1.16 -5.05
N LEU A 69 -2.72 2.12 -5.63
CA LEU A 69 -2.73 2.38 -7.08
C LEU A 69 -2.38 1.15 -7.93
N PHE A 70 -1.60 0.19 -7.43
CA PHE A 70 -1.30 -1.04 -8.18
C PHE A 70 -2.56 -1.85 -8.50
N VAL A 71 -3.62 -1.79 -7.68
CA VAL A 71 -4.90 -2.47 -7.94
C VAL A 71 -5.59 -1.88 -9.17
N ALA A 72 -5.52 -0.55 -9.33
CA ALA A 72 -6.04 0.12 -10.51
C ALA A 72 -5.24 -0.29 -11.76
N LEU A 73 -3.91 -0.30 -11.65
CA LEU A 73 -3.03 -0.68 -12.76
C LEU A 73 -3.20 -2.16 -13.16
N MET A 74 -3.39 -3.06 -12.19
CA MET A 74 -3.73 -4.46 -12.47
C MET A 74 -5.06 -4.57 -13.21
N GLY A 75 -6.11 -3.87 -12.76
CA GLY A 75 -7.40 -3.82 -13.46
C GLY A 75 -7.30 -3.24 -14.88
N TRP A 76 -6.47 -2.21 -15.06
CA TRP A 76 -6.16 -1.64 -16.38
C TRP A 76 -5.51 -2.66 -17.31
N HIS A 77 -4.49 -3.38 -16.84
CA HIS A 77 -3.79 -4.39 -17.64
C HIS A 77 -4.68 -5.59 -17.97
N VAL A 78 -5.52 -6.04 -17.03
CA VAL A 78 -6.52 -7.10 -17.28
C VAL A 78 -7.45 -6.68 -18.42
N GLY A 79 -7.98 -5.44 -18.37
CA GLY A 79 -8.85 -4.94 -19.43
C GLY A 79 -8.13 -4.65 -20.76
N LEU A 80 -6.89 -4.16 -20.73
CA LEU A 80 -6.09 -4.01 -21.96
C LEU A 80 -5.92 -5.36 -22.67
N ASN A 81 -5.58 -6.41 -21.92
CA ASN A 81 -5.44 -7.75 -22.46
C ASN A 81 -6.78 -8.32 -22.98
N ALA A 82 -7.92 -7.80 -22.50
CA ALA A 82 -9.26 -8.28 -22.80
C ALA A 82 -9.93 -7.68 -24.05
N GLY A 83 -9.36 -6.62 -24.64
CA GLY A 83 -9.98 -5.98 -25.82
C GLY A 83 -9.70 -4.49 -25.99
N GLY A 84 -8.70 -3.94 -25.30
CA GLY A 84 -8.22 -2.57 -25.53
C GLY A 84 -8.68 -1.55 -24.49
N LEU A 85 -8.82 -0.28 -24.90
CA LEU A 85 -8.95 0.85 -23.97
C LEU A 85 -10.27 0.86 -23.17
N LEU A 86 -11.39 0.51 -23.81
CA LEU A 86 -12.70 0.50 -23.14
C LEU A 86 -12.76 -0.56 -22.03
N PRO A 87 -12.38 -1.84 -22.27
CA PRO A 87 -12.28 -2.81 -21.19
C PRO A 87 -11.21 -2.46 -20.16
N ALA A 88 -10.12 -1.76 -20.53
CA ALA A 88 -9.11 -1.28 -19.57
C ALA A 88 -9.69 -0.28 -18.56
N LEU A 89 -10.45 0.72 -19.03
CA LEU A 89 -11.16 1.66 -18.15
C LEU A 89 -12.18 0.94 -17.27
N PHE A 90 -12.91 -0.02 -17.85
CA PHE A 90 -13.85 -0.83 -17.09
C PHE A 90 -13.16 -1.67 -16.01
N GLY A 91 -12.00 -2.28 -16.31
CA GLY A 91 -11.24 -3.05 -15.36
C GLY A 91 -10.69 -2.23 -14.20
N VAL A 92 -10.27 -0.98 -14.45
CA VAL A 92 -9.92 -0.03 -13.38
C VAL A 92 -11.13 0.23 -12.47
N LEU A 93 -12.30 0.50 -13.06
CA LEU A 93 -13.51 0.76 -12.29
C LEU A 93 -13.91 -0.45 -11.45
N VAL A 94 -13.89 -1.65 -12.03
CA VAL A 94 -14.25 -2.89 -11.36
C VAL A 94 -13.30 -3.20 -10.21
N SER A 95 -11.98 -3.12 -10.42
CA SER A 95 -11.00 -3.43 -9.37
C SER A 95 -11.04 -2.40 -8.24
N MET A 96 -11.15 -1.12 -8.57
CA MET A 96 -11.21 -0.03 -7.58
C MET A 96 -12.50 -0.07 -6.78
N LEU A 97 -13.66 -0.28 -7.42
CA LEU A 97 -14.92 -0.42 -6.69
C LEU A 97 -14.91 -1.68 -5.82
N GLY A 98 -14.37 -2.80 -6.33
CA GLY A 98 -14.22 -4.04 -5.56
C GLY A 98 -13.42 -3.81 -4.28
N VAL A 99 -12.26 -3.13 -4.37
CA VAL A 99 -11.42 -2.88 -3.19
C VAL A 99 -11.96 -1.76 -2.29
N MET A 100 -12.52 -0.68 -2.85
CA MET A 100 -12.89 0.48 -2.04
C MET A 100 -14.26 0.37 -1.39
N LEU A 101 -15.24 -0.30 -2.00
CA LEU A 101 -16.61 -0.36 -1.47
C LEU A 101 -16.71 -0.99 -0.08
N PRO A 102 -16.22 -2.22 0.17
CA PRO A 102 -16.30 -2.84 1.49
C PRO A 102 -15.51 -2.08 2.56
N SER A 103 -14.28 -1.67 2.28
CA SER A 103 -13.43 -0.90 3.22
C SER A 103 -14.02 0.48 3.55
N SER A 104 -14.51 1.21 2.55
CA SER A 104 -15.10 2.54 2.75
C SER A 104 -16.45 2.44 3.47
N SER A 105 -17.27 1.45 3.12
CA SER A 105 -18.55 1.22 3.80
C SER A 105 -18.33 0.86 5.27
N LEU A 106 -17.43 -0.09 5.55
CA LEU A 106 -17.09 -0.48 6.91
C LEU A 106 -16.56 0.71 7.70
N THR A 107 -15.62 1.47 7.14
CA THR A 107 -15.08 2.67 7.77
C THR A 107 -16.16 3.71 8.04
N TYR A 108 -17.06 3.94 7.08
CA TYR A 108 -18.16 4.89 7.23
C TYR A 108 -19.14 4.48 8.34
N PHE A 109 -19.60 3.22 8.35
CA PHE A 109 -20.50 2.71 9.37
C PHE A 109 -19.86 2.69 10.76
N THR A 110 -18.62 2.21 10.87
CA THR A 110 -17.87 2.21 12.12
C THR A 110 -17.60 3.62 12.62
N SER A 111 -17.24 4.56 11.74
CA SER A 111 -17.03 5.96 12.09
C SER A 111 -18.32 6.60 12.60
N ARG A 112 -19.44 6.42 11.88
CA ARG A 112 -20.75 6.94 12.28
C ARG A 112 -21.19 6.38 13.63
N TRP A 113 -21.06 5.07 13.84
CA TRP A 113 -21.35 4.42 15.12
C TRP A 113 -20.42 4.95 16.24
N SER A 114 -19.14 5.12 15.95
CA SER A 114 -18.14 5.62 16.90
C SER A 114 -18.38 7.09 17.29
N HIS A 115 -18.91 7.91 16.38
CA HIS A 115 -19.29 9.28 16.66
C HIS A 115 -20.56 9.36 17.51
N ALA A 116 -21.57 8.55 17.21
CA ALA A 116 -22.80 8.46 17.99
C ALA A 116 -22.54 7.98 19.43
N ASN A 117 -21.61 7.03 19.60
CA ASN A 117 -21.29 6.41 20.89
C ASN A 117 -20.02 6.97 21.55
N ARG A 118 -19.62 8.21 21.22
CA ARG A 118 -18.37 8.83 21.68
C ARG A 118 -18.25 8.98 23.22
N GLU A 119 -19.37 8.89 23.93
CA GLU A 119 -19.42 9.00 25.39
C GLU A 119 -19.18 7.68 26.11
N LEU A 120 -19.24 6.54 25.41
CA LEU A 120 -18.89 5.26 25.99
C LEU A 120 -17.41 5.25 26.37
N ARG A 121 -17.14 4.93 27.65
CA ARG A 121 -15.78 4.80 28.20
C ARG A 121 -14.90 3.86 27.36
N ALA A 122 -15.47 2.76 26.86
CA ALA A 122 -14.77 1.82 26.00
C ALA A 122 -14.29 2.44 24.67
N VAL A 123 -15.12 3.23 23.99
CA VAL A 123 -14.76 3.90 22.72
C VAL A 123 -13.68 4.96 22.96
N ARG A 124 -13.78 5.72 24.05
CA ARG A 124 -12.78 6.72 24.42
C ARG A 124 -11.43 6.07 24.78
N ALA A 125 -11.44 5.02 25.59
CA ALA A 125 -10.25 4.27 25.97
C ALA A 125 -9.56 3.65 24.75
N PHE A 126 -10.34 3.05 23.83
CA PHE A 126 -9.80 2.49 22.60
C PHE A 126 -9.12 3.54 21.71
N LYS A 127 -9.80 4.68 21.46
CA LYS A 127 -9.23 5.78 20.66
C LYS A 127 -7.94 6.34 21.27
N GLN A 128 -7.92 6.52 22.59
CA GLN A 128 -6.75 7.02 23.30
C GLN A 128 -5.60 6.00 23.30
N GLY A 129 -5.88 4.69 23.37
CA GLY A 129 -4.88 3.64 23.31
C GLY A 129 -4.26 3.44 21.92
N MET A 130 -4.99 3.76 20.85
CA MET A 130 -4.52 3.56 19.48
C MET A 130 -3.34 4.47 19.11
N ALA A 131 -3.33 5.72 19.58
CA ALA A 131 -2.24 6.67 19.31
C ALA A 131 -0.86 6.20 19.82
N PRO A 132 -0.67 5.83 21.10
CA PRO A 132 0.61 5.34 21.59
C PRO A 132 1.00 3.99 20.96
N ILE A 133 0.04 3.12 20.62
CA ILE A 133 0.32 1.86 19.90
C ILE A 133 0.94 2.14 18.54
N VAL A 134 0.37 3.07 17.77
CA VAL A 134 0.91 3.44 16.44
C VAL A 134 2.30 4.05 16.57
N ILE A 135 2.51 4.94 17.56
CA ILE A 135 3.84 5.52 17.82
C ILE A 135 4.85 4.43 18.18
N ALA A 136 4.51 3.50 19.07
CA ALA A 136 5.38 2.41 19.47
C ALA A 136 5.71 1.48 18.29
N LEU A 137 4.73 1.16 17.45
CA LEU A 137 4.93 0.32 16.26
C LEU A 137 5.85 0.99 15.23
N LEU A 138 5.71 2.31 15.02
CA LEU A 138 6.59 3.07 14.15
C LEU A 138 8.03 3.09 14.68
N ILE A 139 8.21 3.32 15.98
CA ILE A 139 9.53 3.27 16.62
C ILE A 139 10.14 1.87 16.50
N ALA A 140 9.36 0.81 16.77
CA ALA A 140 9.81 -0.56 16.65
C ALA A 140 10.25 -0.91 15.22
N THR A 141 9.47 -0.46 14.22
CA THR A 141 9.80 -0.68 12.80
C THR A 141 11.09 0.05 12.42
N GLY A 142 11.24 1.30 12.85
CA GLY A 142 12.47 2.07 12.65
C GLY A 142 13.68 1.41 13.32
N TRP A 143 13.50 0.87 14.54
CA TRP A 143 14.55 0.17 15.26
C TRP A 143 15.00 -1.10 14.53
N ILE A 144 14.06 -1.93 14.09
CA ILE A 144 14.35 -3.17 13.33
C ILE A 144 15.15 -2.82 12.08
N LEU A 145 14.71 -1.81 11.32
CA LEU A 145 15.37 -1.41 10.08
C LEU A 145 16.78 -0.83 10.33
N ALA A 146 16.98 -0.07 11.40
CA ALA A 146 18.28 0.46 11.78
C ALA A 146 19.24 -0.65 12.24
N SER A 147 18.75 -1.63 13.01
CA SER A 147 19.54 -2.74 13.56
C SER A 147 19.93 -3.82 12.55
N ALA A 148 19.39 -3.77 11.32
CA ALA A 148 19.64 -4.76 10.28
C ALA A 148 21.11 -4.82 9.82
N HIS A 149 21.93 -3.79 10.09
CA HIS A 149 23.33 -3.69 9.66
C HIS A 149 24.32 -4.45 10.57
N GLY A 150 23.89 -5.06 11.68
CA GLY A 150 24.64 -6.09 12.40
C GLY A 150 25.95 -5.67 13.09
N ALA A 151 26.40 -4.41 12.95
CA ALA A 151 27.67 -3.91 13.49
C ALA A 151 27.47 -2.56 14.23
N PRO A 152 26.92 -2.56 15.46
CA PRO A 152 26.57 -1.34 16.19
C PRO A 152 27.75 -0.39 16.49
N ALA A 153 29.00 -0.89 16.39
CA ALA A 153 30.20 -0.07 16.55
C ALA A 153 30.59 0.72 15.27
N GLN A 154 30.11 0.31 14.10
CA GLN A 154 30.38 0.95 12.81
C GLN A 154 29.22 1.84 12.34
N ASP A 155 28.02 1.64 12.90
CA ASP A 155 26.78 2.37 12.57
C ASP A 155 26.62 3.74 13.27
N TRP A 156 27.66 4.26 13.94
CA TRP A 156 27.60 5.61 14.56
C TRP A 156 27.17 6.73 13.58
N PRO A 157 27.50 6.68 12.26
CA PRO A 157 27.04 7.69 11.30
C PRO A 157 25.52 7.59 11.08
N LEU A 158 24.95 6.37 11.02
CA LEU A 158 23.50 6.11 10.89
C LEU A 158 22.70 6.70 12.06
N TRP A 159 23.20 6.51 13.29
CA TRP A 159 22.57 7.08 14.48
C TRP A 159 22.63 8.61 14.48
N LEU A 160 23.77 9.17 14.06
CA LEU A 160 23.96 10.61 14.00
C LEU A 160 23.11 11.25 12.90
N THR A 161 23.04 10.66 11.71
CA THR A 161 22.15 11.14 10.65
C THR A 161 20.69 11.02 11.04
N THR A 162 20.29 9.95 11.73
CA THR A 162 18.91 9.82 12.24
C THR A 162 18.59 10.89 13.26
N ALA A 163 19.48 11.14 14.23
CA ALA A 163 19.30 12.19 15.23
C ALA A 163 19.26 13.59 14.60
N VAL A 164 20.18 13.90 13.69
CA VAL A 164 20.22 15.19 12.96
C VAL A 164 18.97 15.40 12.12
N THR A 165 18.53 14.38 11.38
CA THR A 165 17.30 14.41 10.58
C THR A 165 16.09 14.64 11.48
N THR A 166 16.00 13.94 12.62
CA THR A 166 14.92 14.10 13.60
C THR A 166 14.87 15.51 14.17
N VAL A 167 16.03 16.07 14.56
CA VAL A 167 16.12 17.43 15.08
C VAL A 167 15.80 18.48 14.01
N MET A 168 16.26 18.29 12.76
CA MET A 168 15.92 19.16 11.64
C MET A 168 14.43 19.17 11.35
N VAL A 169 13.78 18.00 11.27
CA VAL A 169 12.33 17.91 11.07
C VAL A 169 11.57 18.55 12.23
N TRP A 170 12.04 18.37 13.46
CA TRP A 170 11.39 18.95 14.64
C TRP A 170 11.50 20.49 14.70
N ARG A 171 12.63 21.05 14.25
CA ARG A 171 12.90 22.49 14.29
C ARG A 171 12.49 23.25 13.02
N THR A 172 12.36 22.59 11.87
CA THR A 172 12.17 23.25 10.58
C THR A 172 10.94 22.73 9.84
N ARG A 173 10.35 23.56 8.96
CA ARG A 173 9.29 23.14 8.02
C ARG A 173 9.85 22.64 6.68
N LEU A 174 11.03 22.01 6.70
CA LEU A 174 11.66 21.51 5.48
C LEU A 174 10.82 20.38 4.88
N HIS A 175 10.67 20.41 3.55
CA HIS A 175 9.94 19.37 2.83
C HIS A 175 10.69 18.04 2.96
N LEU A 176 10.00 16.96 3.36
CA LEU A 176 10.61 15.64 3.58
C LEU A 176 11.39 15.11 2.36
N LEU A 177 11.02 15.54 1.15
CA LEU A 177 11.70 15.16 -0.09
C LEU A 177 13.18 15.57 -0.10
N TRP A 178 13.53 16.73 0.45
CA TRP A 178 14.92 17.18 0.53
C TRP A 178 15.75 16.38 1.52
N LEU A 179 15.14 16.00 2.65
CA LEU A 179 15.78 15.12 3.64
C LEU A 179 15.98 13.71 3.10
N LEU A 180 15.02 13.18 2.34
CA LEU A 180 15.13 11.87 1.70
C LEU A 180 16.22 11.86 0.62
N ALA A 181 16.28 12.92 -0.21
CA ALA A 181 17.33 13.07 -1.21
C ALA A 181 18.72 13.18 -0.59
N ALA A 182 18.88 13.97 0.48
CA ALA A 182 20.14 14.08 1.21
C ALA A 182 20.55 12.75 1.87
N GLY A 183 19.60 12.04 2.49
CA GLY A 183 19.85 10.71 3.07
C GLY A 183 20.25 9.68 2.02
N GLY A 184 19.56 9.65 0.87
CA GLY A 184 19.90 8.77 -0.25
C GLY A 184 21.27 9.08 -0.86
N LEU A 185 21.65 10.35 -0.97
CA LEU A 185 22.99 10.75 -1.42
C LEU A 185 24.07 10.33 -0.43
N LEU A 186 23.86 10.52 0.88
CA LEU A 186 24.80 10.10 1.91
C LEU A 186 25.01 8.57 1.90
N GLY A 187 23.92 7.80 1.70
CA GLY A 187 24.01 6.35 1.54
C GLY A 187 24.71 5.93 0.24
N TRP A 188 24.46 6.63 -0.87
CA TRP A 188 25.13 6.35 -2.15
C TRP A 188 26.65 6.54 -2.07
N PHE A 189 27.12 7.53 -1.31
CA PHE A 189 28.56 7.75 -1.08
C PHE A 189 29.16 6.82 -0.02
N GLY A 190 28.39 5.88 0.54
CA GLY A 190 28.86 4.94 1.56
C GLY A 190 29.28 5.60 2.87
N LEU A 191 28.83 6.83 3.11
CA LEU A 191 29.07 7.54 4.37
C LEU A 191 28.17 7.02 5.50
N VAL A 192 27.10 6.31 5.13
CA VAL A 192 26.01 5.79 5.97
C VAL A 192 25.45 4.53 5.32
#